data_AF-A0A0R3KTQ6-F1
#
_entry.id   AF-A0A0R3KTQ6-F1
#
_cell.length_a   1.000
_cell.length_b   1.000
_cell.length_c   1.000
_cell.angle_alpha   90.00
_cell.angle_beta   90.00
_cell.angle_gamma   90.00
#
_symmetry.space_group_name_H-M   'P 1'
#
loop_
_entity.id
_entity.type
_entity.pdbx_description
1 polymer ?
#
loop_
_entity_poly.entity_id
_entity_poly.type
_entity_poly.pdbx_seq_one_letter_code
_entity_poly.pdbx_strand_id
1 'polypeptide(L)'
;MKKFLGLFLIAQFFLLSAEVMAQGLPAPSYWKNERGSELFVWSNNNGAIQGVFTNHAQGFACQGIPYPASGAFGPTGLYFVVTFAQCNSFTRWVGKTHGSQMPTSWTLFYIDKNGRPSKLKGKDTFTRVW
;
A
#
# COMPACT_ATOMS: atom_id res chain seq x y z
N MET A 1 36.14 -51.27 3.99
CA MET A 1 35.40 -50.28 3.18
C MET A 1 33.90 -50.26 3.56
N LYS A 2 33.54 -49.88 4.80
CA LYS A 2 32.12 -49.82 5.23
C LYS A 2 31.80 -48.66 6.18
N LYS A 3 32.78 -47.80 6.51
CA LYS A 3 32.60 -46.68 7.44
C LYS A 3 32.48 -45.29 6.78
N PHE A 4 32.56 -45.21 5.45
CA PHE A 4 32.46 -43.95 4.72
C PHE A 4 31.08 -43.69 4.08
N LEU A 5 30.16 -44.65 4.15
CA LEU A 5 28.84 -44.53 3.52
C LEU A 5 27.78 -43.88 4.43
N GLY A 6 28.07 -43.70 5.73
CA GLY A 6 27.14 -43.13 6.70
C GLY A 6 27.15 -41.61 6.78
N LEU A 7 28.21 -40.94 6.29
CA LEU A 7 28.34 -39.48 6.38
C LEU A 7 27.74 -38.72 5.19
N PHE A 8 27.44 -39.39 4.08
CA PHE A 8 26.96 -38.72 2.86
C PHE A 8 25.42 -38.57 2.80
N LEU A 9 24.67 -39.23 3.68
CA LEU A 9 23.20 -39.26 3.66
C LEU A 9 22.53 -38.26 4.62
N ILE A 10 23.28 -37.62 5.52
CA ILE A 10 22.71 -36.67 6.50
C ILE A 10 22.82 -35.21 6.00
N ALA A 11 23.61 -34.94 4.95
CA ALA A 11 23.80 -33.59 4.40
C ALA A 11 22.76 -33.15 3.35
N GLN A 12 21.79 -34.02 3.00
CA GLN A 12 20.79 -33.73 1.95
C GLN A 12 19.42 -33.31 2.49
N PHE A 13 19.21 -33.34 3.80
CA PHE A 13 17.99 -32.86 4.43
C PHE A 13 18.20 -31.42 4.90
N PHE A 14 17.28 -30.51 4.52
CA PHE A 14 17.16 -29.12 4.99
C PHE A 14 17.83 -27.99 4.19
N LEU A 15 17.95 -28.13 2.87
CA LEU A 15 17.75 -26.96 1.98
C LEU A 15 16.28 -26.90 1.54
N LEU A 16 15.36 -26.86 2.50
CA LEU A 16 14.05 -26.28 2.26
C LEU A 16 14.27 -24.77 2.19
N SER A 17 14.53 -24.28 0.98
CA SER A 17 14.36 -22.87 0.67
C SER A 17 12.92 -22.52 1.02
N ALA A 18 12.72 -21.95 2.21
CA ALA A 18 11.48 -21.26 2.51
C ALA A 18 11.40 -20.11 1.51
N GLU A 19 10.60 -20.30 0.46
CA GLU A 19 10.17 -19.17 -0.34
C GLU A 19 9.47 -18.22 0.62
N VAL A 20 10.16 -17.15 0.99
CA VAL A 20 9.51 -15.99 1.60
C VAL A 20 8.54 -15.51 0.54
N MET A 21 7.30 -15.98 0.63
CA MET A 21 6.18 -15.44 -0.11
C MET A 21 6.15 -13.95 0.23
N ALA A 22 6.71 -13.14 -0.66
CA ALA A 22 6.62 -11.70 -0.53
C ALA A 22 5.13 -11.38 -0.42
N GLN A 23 4.71 -10.85 0.74
CA GLN A 23 3.31 -10.51 0.98
C GLN A 23 2.93 -9.37 0.03
N GLY A 24 2.38 -9.79 -1.12
CA GLY A 24 1.95 -8.91 -2.19
C GLY A 24 0.83 -7.97 -1.75
N LEU A 25 0.60 -6.93 -2.54
CA LEU A 25 -0.64 -6.18 -2.51
C LEU A 25 -1.71 -7.03 -3.22
N PRO A 26 -2.69 -7.65 -2.55
CA PRO A 26 -3.75 -8.40 -3.24
C PRO A 26 -4.57 -7.49 -4.16
N ALA A 27 -5.06 -8.03 -5.26
CA ALA A 27 -6.02 -7.38 -6.14
C ALA A 27 -6.97 -8.42 -6.76
N PRO A 28 -8.30 -8.17 -6.79
CA PRO A 28 -8.98 -7.03 -6.18
C PRO A 28 -8.90 -7.09 -4.64
N SER A 29 -8.84 -5.93 -3.97
CA SER A 29 -8.88 -5.85 -2.50
C SER A 29 -9.38 -4.51 -2.00
N TYR A 30 -9.87 -4.49 -0.76
CA TYR A 30 -10.49 -3.33 -0.14
C TYR A 30 -9.89 -3.03 1.24
N TRP A 31 -9.62 -1.75 1.49
CA TRP A 31 -8.87 -1.29 2.65
C TRP A 31 -9.54 -0.05 3.25
N LYS A 32 -9.45 0.08 4.58
CA LYS A 32 -9.88 1.29 5.30
C LYS A 32 -8.76 1.77 6.22
N ASN A 33 -8.51 3.08 6.25
CA ASN A 33 -7.61 3.66 7.24
C ASN A 33 -8.34 3.93 8.57
N GLU A 34 -7.58 4.33 9.59
CA GLU A 34 -8.10 4.68 10.92
C GLU A 34 -9.06 5.89 10.91
N ARG A 35 -9.07 6.66 9.81
CA ARG A 35 -9.97 7.80 9.59
C ARG A 35 -11.22 7.43 8.79
N GLY A 36 -11.46 6.14 8.56
CA GLY A 36 -12.61 5.62 7.83
C GLY A 36 -12.56 5.81 6.31
N SER A 37 -11.50 6.40 5.77
CA SER A 37 -11.30 6.57 4.33
C SER A 37 -11.03 5.23 3.66
N GLU A 38 -11.47 5.10 2.42
CA GLU A 38 -11.62 3.82 1.75
C GLU A 38 -10.69 3.76 0.53
N LEU A 39 -9.96 2.66 0.36
CA LEU A 39 -9.13 2.38 -0.80
C LEU A 39 -9.54 1.01 -1.38
N PHE A 40 -10.08 1.04 -2.59
CA PHE A 40 -10.33 -0.15 -3.38
C PHE A 40 -9.24 -0.30 -4.44
N VAL A 41 -8.45 -1.38 -4.37
CA VAL A 41 -7.44 -1.73 -5.38
C VAL A 41 -8.08 -2.73 -6.33
N TRP A 42 -8.35 -2.32 -7.58
CA TRP A 42 -8.95 -3.23 -8.57
C TRP A 42 -7.88 -4.10 -9.26
N SER A 43 -6.65 -3.59 -9.42
CA SER A 43 -5.55 -4.31 -10.07
C SER A 43 -4.20 -3.76 -9.61
N ASN A 44 -3.19 -4.62 -9.71
CA ASN A 44 -1.79 -4.34 -9.41
C ASN A 44 -0.87 -4.85 -10.54
N ASN A 45 -1.40 -5.00 -11.76
CA ASN A 45 -0.75 -5.69 -12.87
C ASN A 45 0.65 -5.13 -13.14
N ASN A 46 1.66 -6.02 -13.17
CA ASN A 46 3.06 -5.66 -13.36
C ASN A 46 3.55 -4.58 -12.38
N GLY A 47 3.01 -4.56 -11.17
CA GLY A 47 3.33 -3.57 -10.15
C GLY A 47 2.64 -2.22 -10.32
N ALA A 48 1.79 -2.01 -11.34
CA ALA A 48 1.01 -0.79 -11.49
C ALA A 48 -0.28 -0.87 -10.67
N ILE A 49 -0.41 -0.03 -9.65
CA ILE A 49 -1.62 0.06 -8.82
C ILE A 49 -2.67 0.85 -9.57
N GLN A 50 -3.86 0.29 -9.65
CA GLN A 50 -5.05 0.98 -10.14
C GLN A 50 -6.23 0.69 -9.21
N GLY A 51 -6.96 1.74 -8.86
CA GLY A 51 -8.02 1.65 -7.88
C GLY A 51 -8.81 2.94 -7.71
N VAL A 52 -9.59 3.00 -6.64
CA VAL A 52 -10.43 4.13 -6.25
C VAL A 52 -10.21 4.43 -4.77
N PHE A 53 -10.11 5.70 -4.44
CA PHE A 53 -10.02 6.19 -3.07
C PHE A 53 -11.20 7.13 -2.78
N THR A 54 -11.83 6.94 -1.62
CA THR A 54 -12.89 7.80 -1.11
C THR A 54 -12.48 8.35 0.25
N ASN A 55 -12.36 9.68 0.36
CA ASN A 55 -12.02 10.32 1.62
C ASN A 55 -13.22 10.32 2.58
N HIS A 56 -12.99 9.99 3.85
CA HIS A 56 -13.96 10.16 4.94
C HIS A 56 -13.34 10.85 6.17
N ALA A 57 -12.10 11.34 6.06
CA ALA A 57 -11.41 11.97 7.16
C ALA A 57 -12.01 13.35 7.50
N GLN A 58 -12.42 13.52 8.76
CA GLN A 58 -12.86 14.81 9.28
C GLN A 58 -11.75 15.86 9.19
N GLY A 59 -12.12 17.12 8.90
CA GLY A 59 -11.17 18.22 8.72
C GLY A 59 -10.54 18.30 7.33
N PHE A 60 -10.84 17.35 6.44
CA PHE A 60 -10.41 17.39 5.04
C PHE A 60 -11.61 17.56 4.10
N ALA A 61 -11.38 18.21 2.96
CA ALA A 61 -12.39 18.39 1.92
C ALA A 61 -12.59 17.10 1.08
N CYS A 62 -13.52 17.13 0.12
CA CYS A 62 -13.82 16.02 -0.81
C CYS A 62 -14.24 14.71 -0.12
N GLN A 63 -14.99 14.81 0.98
CA GLN A 63 -15.52 13.64 1.68
C GLN A 63 -16.62 12.96 0.86
N GLY A 64 -16.61 11.62 0.84
CA GLY A 64 -17.64 10.80 0.18
C GLY A 64 -17.59 10.76 -1.35
N ILE A 65 -16.59 11.37 -1.98
CA ILE A 65 -16.45 11.41 -3.44
C ILE A 65 -15.34 10.44 -3.87
N PRO A 66 -15.64 9.46 -4.75
CA PRO A 66 -14.65 8.52 -5.24
C PRO A 66 -13.72 9.19 -6.26
N TYR A 67 -12.41 9.03 -6.07
CA TYR A 67 -11.39 9.49 -7.00
C TYR A 67 -10.46 8.35 -7.43
N PRO A 68 -9.93 8.36 -8.66
CA PRO A 68 -8.94 7.37 -9.09
C PRO A 68 -7.69 7.39 -8.21
N ALA A 69 -7.24 6.20 -7.80
CA ALA A 69 -5.97 5.97 -7.15
C ALA A 69 -5.04 5.25 -8.13
N SER A 70 -3.85 5.82 -8.34
CA SER A 70 -2.84 5.26 -9.24
C SER A 70 -1.46 5.27 -8.60
N GLY A 71 -0.64 4.25 -8.86
CA GLY A 71 0.67 4.17 -8.25
C GLY A 71 1.48 2.96 -8.66
N ALA A 72 2.45 2.59 -7.83
CA ALA A 72 3.26 1.41 -8.04
C ALA A 72 3.47 0.60 -6.76
N PHE A 73 3.62 -0.70 -6.90
CA PHE A 73 3.95 -1.69 -5.88
C PHE A 73 5.15 -2.53 -6.35
N GLY A 74 6.07 -2.84 -5.44
CA GLY A 74 7.20 -3.70 -5.70
C GLY A 74 7.90 -4.16 -4.42
N PRO A 75 9.09 -4.81 -4.53
CA PRO A 75 9.80 -5.37 -3.38
C PRO A 75 10.15 -4.35 -2.28
N THR A 76 10.33 -3.09 -2.66
CA THR A 76 10.70 -2.00 -1.73
C THR A 76 9.49 -1.34 -1.07
N GLY A 77 8.26 -1.72 -1.43
CA GLY A 77 7.02 -1.15 -0.93
C GLY A 77 6.11 -0.63 -2.03
N LEU A 78 5.26 0.33 -1.69
CA LEU A 78 4.30 0.95 -2.60
C LEU A 78 4.21 2.45 -2.42
N TYR A 79 3.70 3.10 -3.47
CA TYR A 79 3.11 4.42 -3.36
C TYR A 79 1.85 4.48 -4.22
N PHE A 80 0.93 5.36 -3.84
CA PHE A 80 -0.20 5.73 -4.69
C PHE A 80 -0.51 7.21 -4.53
N VAL A 81 -1.13 7.78 -5.56
CA VAL A 81 -1.53 9.17 -5.66
C VAL A 81 -3.02 9.24 -5.96
N VAL A 82 -3.69 10.18 -5.31
CA VAL A 82 -5.09 10.52 -5.56
C VAL A 82 -5.18 12.02 -5.80
N THR A 83 -5.76 12.41 -6.93
CA THR A 83 -6.03 13.81 -7.25
C THR A 83 -7.49 14.14 -6.96
N PHE A 84 -7.72 15.00 -5.97
CA PHE A 84 -9.04 15.47 -5.57
C PHE A 84 -9.39 16.72 -6.37
N ALA A 85 -9.83 16.53 -7.62
CA ALA A 85 -10.01 17.61 -8.59
C ALA A 85 -10.91 18.75 -8.07
N GLN A 86 -12.04 18.44 -7.43
CA GLN A 86 -12.94 19.47 -6.89
C GLN A 86 -12.35 20.23 -5.68
N CYS A 87 -11.31 19.69 -5.06
CA CYS A 87 -10.65 20.28 -3.91
C CYS A 87 -9.28 20.88 -4.23
N ASN A 88 -8.92 21.01 -5.51
CA ASN A 88 -7.65 21.58 -5.97
C ASN A 88 -6.44 21.04 -5.20
N SER A 89 -6.44 19.73 -4.94
CA SER A 89 -5.42 19.08 -4.12
C SER A 89 -5.14 17.66 -4.60
N PHE A 90 -3.97 17.15 -4.22
CA PHE A 90 -3.63 15.75 -4.41
C PHE A 90 -2.80 15.25 -3.23
N THR A 91 -2.91 13.97 -2.93
CA THR A 91 -2.15 13.35 -1.85
C THR A 91 -1.36 12.16 -2.40
N ARG A 92 -0.11 12.06 -1.97
CA ARG A 92 0.75 10.90 -2.22
C ARG A 92 0.96 10.14 -0.93
N TRP A 93 0.65 8.84 -0.93
CA TRP A 93 0.97 7.90 0.13
C TRP A 93 2.17 7.06 -0.28
N VAL A 94 3.03 6.74 0.69
CA VAL A 94 4.19 5.84 0.53
C VAL A 94 4.22 4.90 1.72
N GLY A 95 4.33 3.60 1.48
CA GLY A 95 4.30 2.60 2.55
C GLY A 95 4.67 1.19 2.10
N LYS A 96 4.29 0.21 2.93
CA LYS A 96 4.51 -1.22 2.69
C LYS A 96 3.32 -2.03 3.20
N THR A 97 3.08 -3.19 2.60
CA THR A 97 2.12 -4.18 3.11
C THR A 97 2.79 -5.10 4.13
N HIS A 98 2.09 -5.34 5.24
CA HIS A 98 2.46 -6.28 6.30
C HIS A 98 1.19 -7.06 6.69
N GLY A 99 0.99 -8.22 6.05
CA GLY A 99 -0.21 -9.04 6.20
C GLY A 99 -1.46 -8.29 5.74
N SER A 100 -2.37 -8.02 6.68
CA SER A 100 -3.60 -7.25 6.46
C SER A 100 -3.42 -5.75 6.74
N GLN A 101 -2.23 -5.27 7.07
CA GLN A 101 -1.97 -3.86 7.34
C GLN A 101 -1.09 -3.22 6.26
N MET A 102 -1.32 -1.95 6.02
CA MET A 102 -0.54 -1.12 5.10
C MET A 102 -0.27 0.24 5.77
N PRO A 103 0.76 0.32 6.64
CA PRO A 103 1.22 1.58 7.19
C PRO A 103 1.85 2.44 6.09
N THR A 104 1.51 3.73 6.08
CA THR A 104 1.95 4.71 5.09
C THR A 104 2.27 6.05 5.74
N SER A 105 3.17 6.79 5.09
CA SER A 105 3.31 8.23 5.28
C SER A 105 2.73 8.94 4.08
N TRP A 106 2.06 10.06 4.29
CA TRP A 106 1.45 10.82 3.20
C TRP A 106 1.86 12.28 3.18
N THR A 107 1.80 12.87 2.00
CA THR A 107 1.92 14.32 1.80
C THR A 107 0.76 14.78 0.92
N LEU A 108 -0.07 15.65 1.49
CA LEU A 108 -1.14 16.39 0.81
C LEU A 108 -0.55 17.68 0.27
N PHE A 109 -0.79 17.95 -1.01
CA PHE A 109 -0.48 19.21 -1.69
C PHE A 109 -1.79 19.91 -2.01
N TYR A 110 -1.94 21.16 -1.58
CA TYR A 110 -3.20 21.89 -1.66
C TYR A 110 -2.96 23.40 -1.75
N ILE A 111 -4.01 24.16 -2.04
CA ILE A 111 -4.01 25.62 -1.96
C ILE A 111 -4.61 26.03 -0.61
N ASP A 112 -3.87 26.81 0.19
CA ASP A 112 -4.35 27.27 1.48
C ASP A 112 -5.43 28.37 1.37
N LYS A 113 -5.97 28.79 2.51
CA LYS A 113 -7.00 29.85 2.59
C LYS A 113 -6.55 31.22 2.04
N ASN A 114 -5.25 31.43 1.86
CA ASN A 114 -4.67 32.65 1.31
C ASN A 114 -4.28 32.51 -0.17
N GLY A 115 -4.68 31.40 -0.82
CA GLY A 115 -4.35 31.14 -2.23
C GLY A 115 -2.92 30.63 -2.44
N ARG A 116 -2.20 30.20 -1.40
CA ARG A 116 -0.79 29.78 -1.51
C ARG A 116 -0.65 28.26 -1.61
N PRO A 117 0.18 27.75 -2.55
CA PRO A 117 0.55 26.35 -2.58
C PRO A 117 1.19 25.92 -1.25
N SER A 118 0.61 24.89 -0.64
CA SER A 118 0.97 24.41 0.69
C SER A 118 1.03 22.89 0.71
N LYS A 119 1.68 22.35 1.74
CA LYS A 119 1.77 20.91 1.97
C LYS A 119 1.51 20.56 3.42
N LEU A 120 0.79 19.46 3.63
CA LEU A 120 0.56 18.85 4.94
C LEU A 120 1.08 17.41 4.90
N LYS A 121 1.68 16.95 6.00
CA LYS A 121 2.20 15.59 6.14
C LYS A 121 1.47 14.86 7.24
N GLY A 122 1.37 13.55 7.11
CA GLY A 122 0.85 12.69 8.17
C GLY A 122 1.13 11.22 7.90
N LYS A 123 0.43 10.38 8.65
CA LYS A 123 0.49 8.93 8.55
C LYS A 123 -0.92 8.37 8.39
N ASP A 124 -1.00 7.19 7.81
CA ASP A 124 -2.21 6.38 7.68
C ASP A 124 -1.84 4.92 7.87
N THR A 125 -2.69 4.16 8.56
CA THR A 125 -2.60 2.70 8.55
C THR A 125 -3.88 2.13 7.96
N PHE A 126 -3.77 1.68 6.71
CA PHE A 126 -4.85 0.98 6.06
C PHE A 126 -4.92 -0.46 6.56
N THR A 127 -6.10 -0.93 6.93
CA THR A 127 -6.37 -2.33 7.27
C THR A 127 -7.24 -2.95 6.19
N ARG A 128 -6.84 -4.12 5.69
CA ARG A 128 -7.58 -4.87 4.68
C ARG A 128 -8.89 -5.37 5.29
N VAL A 129 -9.97 -5.13 4.56
CA VAL A 129 -11.32 -5.60 4.87
C VAL A 129 -11.59 -6.89 4.10
N TRP A 130 -11.18 -6.97 2.82
CA TRP A 130 -11.16 -8.18 2.00
C TRP A 130 -10.06 -8.10 0.93
#